data_AF-A0A837HZM7-F1
#
_entry.id   AF-A0A837HZM7-F1
#
_cell.length_a   1.000
_cell.length_b   1.000
_cell.length_c   1.000
_cell.angle_alpha   90.00
_cell.angle_beta   90.00
_cell.angle_gamma   90.00
#
_symmetry.space_group_name_H-M   'P 1'
#
loop_
_entity.id
_entity.type
_entity.pdbx_description
1 polymer ?
#
loop_
_entity_poly.entity_id
_entity_poly.type
_entity_poly.pdbx_seq_one_letter_code
_entity_poly.pdbx_strand_id
1 'polypeptide(L)'
;MKNFLLSKKETITIAVAGLTSVLMVAGMVYATTISTDISTGGALSVSGASTLSSATLSGTLSVTGLSTFGTSGFVSQASSTVVGRLEVDGNLVSAHGKVGAGTTTPAAELSATGSATTTLYLDTSGTKVGSCIELLSSTSTVWRMYIGASDTNDIVAVSGPRGSSTVVALWERGSCK
;
A
#
# COMPACT_ATOMS: atom_id res chain seq x y z
N MET A 1 2.29 -16.69 70.76
CA MET A 1 1.91 -15.71 69.73
C MET A 1 1.95 -14.34 70.40
N LYS A 2 2.89 -13.45 70.02
CA LYS A 2 2.99 -12.12 70.65
C LYS A 2 1.84 -11.28 70.09
N ASN A 3 0.86 -10.95 70.94
CA ASN A 3 -0.24 -10.08 70.56
C ASN A 3 0.34 -8.70 70.20
N PHE A 4 0.11 -8.28 68.98
CA PHE A 4 0.51 -6.98 68.47
C PHE A 4 -0.38 -5.91 69.12
N LEU A 5 0.04 -5.36 70.25
CA LEU A 5 -0.67 -4.31 70.98
C LEU A 5 -0.16 -2.94 70.51
N LEU A 6 -0.89 -2.32 69.58
CA LEU A 6 -0.65 -0.94 69.16
C LEU A 6 -1.10 0.03 70.26
N SER A 7 -0.32 1.10 70.47
CA SER A 7 -0.76 2.21 71.33
C SER A 7 -1.85 3.04 70.64
N LYS A 8 -2.71 3.73 71.43
CA LYS A 8 -3.76 4.62 70.90
C LYS A 8 -3.21 5.66 69.91
N LYS A 9 -1.99 6.17 70.16
CA LYS A 9 -1.34 7.17 69.32
C LYS A 9 -0.87 6.59 67.98
N GLU A 10 -0.26 5.41 67.99
CA GLU A 10 0.15 4.72 66.75
C GLU A 10 -1.04 4.36 65.87
N THR A 11 -2.15 3.96 66.49
CA THR A 11 -3.39 3.62 65.77
C THR A 11 -3.95 4.82 64.99
N ILE A 12 -3.94 6.02 65.58
CA ILE A 12 -4.41 7.26 64.93
C ILE A 12 -3.49 7.65 63.76
N THR A 13 -2.17 7.59 63.95
CA THR A 13 -1.22 7.93 62.89
C THR A 13 -1.35 7.01 61.68
N ILE A 14 -1.50 5.70 61.91
CA ILE A 14 -1.72 4.73 60.83
C ILE A 14 -3.05 5.01 60.12
N ALA A 15 -4.12 5.32 60.86
CA ALA A 15 -5.42 5.62 60.27
C ALA A 15 -5.39 6.88 59.39
N VAL A 16 -4.71 7.94 59.83
CA VAL A 16 -4.57 9.17 59.05
C VAL A 16 -3.71 8.96 57.80
N ALA A 17 -2.57 8.26 57.93
CA ALA A 17 -1.72 7.94 56.77
C ALA A 17 -2.44 7.05 55.74
N GLY A 18 -3.22 6.08 56.22
CA GLY A 18 -4.09 5.27 55.38
C GLY A 18 -5.13 6.13 54.64
N LEU A 19 -5.82 6.99 55.36
CA LEU A 19 -6.86 7.86 54.77
C LEU A 19 -6.27 8.86 53.76
N THR A 20 -5.14 9.49 54.07
CA THR A 20 -4.51 10.46 53.15
C THR A 20 -4.00 9.78 51.89
N SER A 21 -3.40 8.59 52.00
CA SER A 21 -2.95 7.85 50.81
C SER A 21 -4.13 7.48 49.88
N VAL A 22 -5.24 7.02 50.44
CA VAL A 22 -6.45 6.70 49.66
C VAL A 22 -7.05 7.96 49.03
N LEU A 23 -7.16 9.07 49.78
CA LEU A 23 -7.68 10.32 49.23
C LEU A 23 -6.82 10.88 48.10
N MET A 24 -5.49 10.77 48.21
CA MET A 24 -4.60 11.21 47.14
C MET A 24 -4.77 10.37 45.87
N VAL A 25 -4.84 9.04 45.99
CA VAL A 25 -5.08 8.17 44.84
C VAL A 25 -6.45 8.46 44.23
N ALA A 26 -7.51 8.53 45.05
CA ALA A 26 -8.86 8.84 44.58
C ALA A 26 -8.94 10.20 43.87
N GLY A 27 -8.21 11.21 44.34
CA GLY A 27 -8.13 12.52 43.68
C GLY A 27 -7.45 12.49 42.31
N MET A 28 -6.50 11.57 42.09
CA MET A 28 -5.80 11.42 40.80
C MET A 28 -6.57 10.58 39.77
N VAL A 29 -7.42 9.64 40.22
CA VAL A 29 -8.15 8.69 39.35
C VAL A 29 -9.20 9.37 38.45
N TYR A 30 -9.49 10.66 38.64
CA TYR A 30 -10.42 11.44 37.80
C TYR A 30 -9.75 12.34 36.74
N ALA A 31 -8.45 12.18 36.49
CA ALA A 31 -7.77 12.94 35.43
C ALA A 31 -8.20 12.43 34.05
N THR A 32 -8.93 13.26 33.28
CA THR A 32 -9.32 12.96 31.89
C THR A 32 -8.19 13.21 30.88
N THR A 33 -7.07 13.78 31.33
CA THR A 33 -5.93 14.18 30.50
C THR A 33 -4.63 13.83 31.20
N ILE A 34 -3.76 13.10 30.52
CA ILE A 34 -2.37 12.85 30.95
C ILE A 34 -1.49 13.75 30.07
N SER A 35 -0.76 14.70 30.67
CA SER A 35 0.07 15.68 29.94
C SER A 35 1.53 15.26 29.77
N THR A 36 1.85 14.00 30.07
CA THR A 36 3.20 13.42 29.99
C THR A 36 3.17 12.10 29.21
N ASP A 37 4.35 11.53 28.97
CA ASP A 37 4.47 10.22 28.32
C ASP A 37 3.82 9.10 29.15
N ILE A 38 3.25 8.12 28.44
CA ILE A 38 2.72 6.89 29.01
C ILE A 38 3.67 5.76 28.62
N SER A 39 4.32 5.15 29.60
CA SER A 39 5.06 3.90 29.41
C SER A 39 4.27 2.77 30.07
N THR A 40 3.88 1.78 29.28
CA THR A 40 3.21 0.57 29.79
C THR A 40 4.18 -0.59 29.72
N GLY A 41 4.13 -1.49 30.71
CA GLY A 41 4.92 -2.73 30.69
C GLY A 41 4.38 -3.79 29.72
N GLY A 42 3.37 -3.45 28.90
CA GLY A 42 2.63 -4.40 28.06
C GLY A 42 1.89 -3.69 26.92
N ALA A 43 0.79 -4.28 26.44
CA ALA A 43 -0.01 -3.69 25.38
C ALA A 43 -0.94 -2.59 25.92
N LEU A 44 -1.01 -1.47 25.20
CA LEU A 44 -2.05 -0.46 25.39
C LEU A 44 -3.25 -0.79 24.49
N SER A 45 -4.38 -1.19 25.09
CA SER A 45 -5.63 -1.41 24.37
C SER A 45 -6.50 -0.16 24.44
N VAL A 46 -6.86 0.40 23.28
CA VAL A 46 -7.79 1.53 23.17
C VAL A 46 -9.05 1.03 22.47
N SER A 47 -10.17 0.97 23.18
CA SER A 47 -11.45 0.48 22.63
C SER A 47 -12.17 1.51 21.77
N GLY A 48 -11.81 2.79 21.90
CA GLY A 48 -12.35 3.89 21.11
C GLY A 48 -11.41 4.33 19.99
N ALA A 49 -11.80 5.40 19.29
CA ALA A 49 -10.91 6.07 18.35
C ALA A 49 -9.72 6.69 19.10
N SER A 50 -8.53 6.58 18.52
CA SER A 50 -7.34 7.29 18.99
C SER A 50 -6.85 8.20 17.87
N THR A 51 -6.49 9.43 18.23
CA THR A 51 -5.88 10.39 17.30
C THR A 51 -4.44 10.60 17.73
N LEU A 52 -3.49 10.11 16.93
CA LEU A 52 -2.07 10.37 17.12
C LEU A 52 -1.64 11.38 16.07
N SER A 53 -1.19 12.57 16.50
CA SER A 53 -0.65 13.58 15.60
C SER A 53 0.66 13.14 14.93
N SER A 54 1.43 12.31 15.63
CA SER A 54 2.59 11.60 15.11
C SER A 54 2.65 10.22 15.77
N ALA A 55 2.89 9.19 14.95
CA ALA A 55 3.04 7.82 15.42
C ALA A 55 4.31 7.23 14.80
N THR A 56 5.24 6.79 15.64
CA THR A 56 6.40 5.99 15.20
C THR A 56 6.17 4.57 15.67
N LEU A 57 6.08 3.63 14.72
CA LEU A 57 5.93 2.21 14.99
C LEU A 57 7.26 1.52 14.72
N SER A 58 7.83 0.88 15.73
CA SER A 58 9.05 0.07 15.58
C SER A 58 8.77 -1.32 14.98
N GLY A 59 7.50 -1.70 14.86
CA GLY A 59 7.05 -2.98 14.33
C GLY A 59 5.96 -2.84 13.26
N THR A 60 5.27 -3.95 12.98
CA THR A 60 4.22 -4.01 11.97
C THR A 60 2.92 -3.34 12.44
N LEU A 61 2.35 -2.48 11.61
CA LEU A 61 0.96 -2.02 11.77
C LEU A 61 0.00 -3.05 11.15
N SER A 62 -0.91 -3.58 11.94
CA SER A 62 -2.03 -4.38 11.42
C SER A 62 -3.30 -3.53 11.42
N VAL A 63 -3.89 -3.35 10.25
CA VAL A 63 -5.18 -2.67 10.09
C VAL A 63 -6.15 -3.67 9.45
N THR A 64 -7.22 -4.00 10.15
CA THR A 64 -8.27 -4.90 9.66
C THR A 64 -9.38 -4.17 8.92
N GLY A 65 -9.49 -2.85 9.13
CA GLY A 65 -10.41 -1.96 8.43
C GLY A 65 -9.75 -1.17 7.29
N LEU A 66 -10.46 -0.15 6.81
CA LEU A 66 -9.94 0.77 5.80
C LEU A 66 -8.88 1.69 6.42
N SER A 67 -7.70 1.76 5.80
CA SER A 67 -6.67 2.76 6.08
C SER A 67 -6.56 3.74 4.91
N THR A 68 -6.51 5.03 5.23
CA THR A 68 -6.17 6.09 4.28
C THR A 68 -4.82 6.65 4.65
N PHE A 69 -3.82 6.42 3.80
CA PHE A 69 -2.52 7.07 3.91
C PHE A 69 -2.59 8.31 3.01
N GLY A 70 -2.36 9.50 3.59
CA GLY A 70 -2.54 10.78 2.89
C GLY A 70 -1.56 11.01 1.73
N THR A 71 -1.08 12.24 1.59
CA THR A 71 -0.24 12.67 0.45
C THR A 71 1.08 11.90 0.27
N SER A 72 1.51 11.13 1.26
CA SER A 72 2.73 10.30 1.21
C SER A 72 2.52 8.94 0.54
N GLY A 73 1.26 8.47 0.37
CA GLY A 73 0.95 7.11 -0.05
C GLY A 73 1.48 6.03 0.90
N PHE A 74 1.11 4.76 0.67
CA PHE A 74 1.70 3.61 1.36
C PHE A 74 2.23 2.59 0.36
N VAL A 75 3.53 2.70 0.08
CA VAL A 75 4.36 1.64 -0.50
C VAL A 75 5.72 1.78 0.18
N SER A 76 6.12 0.75 0.93
CA SER A 76 7.31 0.77 1.80
C SER A 76 8.62 0.91 1.00
N GLN A 77 9.71 1.31 1.66
CA GLN A 77 11.08 1.13 1.13
C GLN A 77 11.47 -0.36 0.97
N ALA A 78 10.66 -1.29 1.49
CA ALA A 78 10.79 -2.73 1.28
C ALA A 78 9.67 -3.29 0.37
N SER A 79 9.80 -4.56 -0.03
CA SER A 79 8.77 -5.25 -0.80
C SER A 79 7.40 -5.18 -0.13
N SER A 80 6.37 -4.76 -0.86
CA SER A 80 4.98 -4.71 -0.40
C SER A 80 4.12 -5.62 -1.28
N THR A 81 3.18 -6.36 -0.69
CA THR A 81 2.22 -7.20 -1.42
C THR A 81 0.83 -6.61 -1.31
N VAL A 82 0.19 -6.35 -2.46
CA VAL A 82 -1.22 -5.96 -2.52
C VAL A 82 -2.02 -7.21 -2.91
N VAL A 83 -2.87 -7.70 -2.00
CA VAL A 83 -3.66 -8.94 -2.19
C VAL A 83 -4.93 -8.68 -3.06
N GLY A 84 -4.96 -7.57 -3.79
CA GLY A 84 -6.09 -7.16 -4.60
C GLY A 84 -5.68 -6.21 -5.72
N ARG A 85 -6.64 -5.45 -6.23
CA ARG A 85 -6.40 -4.46 -7.29
C ARG A 85 -5.57 -3.29 -6.73
N LEU A 86 -4.43 -3.03 -7.38
CA LEU A 86 -3.68 -1.79 -7.21
C LEU A 86 -4.16 -0.79 -8.28
N GLU A 87 -4.79 0.30 -7.85
CA GLU A 87 -5.15 1.42 -8.70
C GLU A 87 -4.15 2.56 -8.49
N VAL A 88 -3.57 3.06 -9.57
CA VAL A 88 -2.67 4.20 -9.55
C VAL A 88 -3.29 5.30 -10.39
N ASP A 89 -3.74 6.36 -9.71
CA ASP A 89 -4.24 7.58 -10.35
C ASP A 89 -3.03 8.45 -10.74
N GLY A 90 -2.41 8.12 -11.88
CA GLY A 90 -1.21 8.78 -12.40
C GLY A 90 -0.17 7.80 -12.94
N ASN A 91 1.10 8.19 -12.88
CA ASN A 91 2.21 7.38 -13.39
C ASN A 91 2.63 6.28 -12.41
N LEU A 92 2.75 5.05 -12.91
CA LEU A 92 3.41 3.96 -12.20
C LEU A 92 4.93 4.05 -12.46
N VAL A 93 5.69 4.58 -11.50
CA VAL A 93 7.15 4.72 -11.60
C VAL A 93 7.84 3.64 -10.77
N SER A 94 8.68 2.82 -11.39
CA SER A 94 9.51 1.83 -10.69
C SER A 94 10.89 2.40 -10.40
N ALA A 95 11.29 2.44 -9.13
CA ALA A 95 12.64 2.86 -8.71
C ALA A 95 13.74 1.97 -9.30
N HIS A 96 13.41 0.73 -9.67
CA HIS A 96 14.34 -0.21 -10.28
C HIS A 96 14.31 -0.13 -11.82
N GLY A 97 13.56 0.81 -12.40
CA GLY A 97 13.42 1.01 -13.84
C GLY A 97 12.66 -0.10 -14.57
N LYS A 98 12.16 -1.12 -13.86
CA LYS A 98 11.46 -2.26 -14.44
C LYS A 98 10.12 -2.55 -13.77
N VAL A 99 9.13 -2.96 -14.57
CA VAL A 99 7.80 -3.39 -14.14
C VAL A 99 7.61 -4.87 -14.52
N GLY A 100 7.31 -5.70 -13.52
CA GLY A 100 7.08 -7.13 -13.68
C GLY A 100 5.63 -7.54 -13.42
N ALA A 101 5.05 -8.34 -14.30
CA ALA A 101 3.79 -9.05 -14.06
C ALA A 101 4.08 -10.56 -13.96
N GLY A 102 3.78 -11.17 -12.81
CA GLY A 102 4.05 -12.59 -12.58
C GLY A 102 5.53 -12.94 -12.39
N THR A 103 6.40 -11.96 -12.16
CA THR A 103 7.83 -12.14 -11.87
C THR A 103 8.35 -11.07 -10.91
N THR A 104 9.35 -11.44 -10.11
CA THR A 104 10.13 -10.51 -9.26
C THR A 104 11.46 -10.11 -9.89
N THR A 105 11.82 -10.70 -11.04
CA THR A 105 13.07 -10.44 -11.77
C THR A 105 12.78 -10.14 -13.24
N PRO A 106 12.22 -8.96 -13.56
CA PRO A 106 11.94 -8.58 -14.95
C PRO A 106 13.22 -8.63 -15.80
N ALA A 107 13.21 -9.45 -16.86
CA ALA A 107 14.34 -9.55 -17.78
C ALA A 107 14.56 -8.25 -18.57
N ALA A 108 13.47 -7.51 -18.83
CA ALA A 108 13.44 -6.20 -19.48
C ALA A 108 12.66 -5.17 -18.64
N GLU A 109 12.64 -3.92 -19.08
CA GLU A 109 11.92 -2.79 -18.47
C GLU A 109 10.44 -3.09 -18.24
N LEU A 110 9.78 -3.81 -19.15
CA LEU A 110 8.46 -4.39 -18.94
C LEU A 110 8.53 -5.89 -19.22
N SER A 111 8.20 -6.72 -18.23
CA SER A 111 8.25 -8.19 -18.35
C SER A 111 6.99 -8.81 -17.78
N ALA A 112 6.34 -9.68 -18.55
CA ALA A 112 5.20 -10.47 -18.10
C ALA A 112 5.47 -11.96 -18.34
N THR A 113 5.43 -12.77 -17.29
CA THR A 113 5.73 -14.21 -17.36
C THR A 113 4.67 -15.02 -16.64
N GLY A 114 4.36 -16.21 -17.18
CA GLY A 114 3.44 -17.16 -16.59
C GLY A 114 3.56 -18.53 -17.25
N SER A 115 2.83 -19.53 -16.74
CA SER A 115 2.80 -20.90 -17.29
C SER A 115 1.83 -21.08 -18.47
N ALA A 116 1.03 -20.06 -18.77
CA ALA A 116 0.05 -20.03 -19.85
C ALA A 116 0.37 -18.88 -20.83
N THR A 117 -0.53 -18.62 -21.78
CA THR A 117 -0.39 -17.50 -22.72
C THR A 117 -0.29 -16.17 -21.96
N THR A 118 0.83 -15.47 -22.13
CA THR A 118 0.96 -14.06 -21.73
C THR A 118 0.22 -13.19 -22.75
N THR A 119 -0.73 -12.38 -22.30
CA THR A 119 -1.50 -11.46 -23.15
C THR A 119 -1.28 -10.02 -22.70
N LEU A 120 -0.97 -9.14 -23.66
CA LEU A 120 -1.06 -7.69 -23.47
C LEU A 120 -2.41 -7.24 -24.06
N TYR A 121 -3.33 -6.84 -23.18
CA TYR A 121 -4.63 -6.29 -23.58
C TYR A 121 -4.61 -4.77 -23.42
N LEU A 122 -4.78 -4.07 -24.53
CA LEU A 122 -4.89 -2.61 -24.58
C LEU A 122 -6.32 -2.31 -25.05
N ASP A 123 -7.07 -1.63 -24.21
CA ASP A 123 -8.42 -1.16 -24.52
C ASP A 123 -8.59 0.25 -23.98
N THR A 124 -9.47 1.02 -24.61
CA THR A 124 -9.86 2.34 -24.16
C THR A 124 -11.33 2.35 -23.79
N SER A 125 -11.61 2.62 -22.51
CA SER A 125 -12.97 2.63 -21.97
C SER A 125 -13.73 3.93 -22.30
N GLY A 126 -13.03 4.98 -22.76
CA GLY A 126 -13.63 6.20 -23.29
C GLY A 126 -13.89 6.08 -24.79
N THR A 127 -15.16 6.10 -25.20
CA THR A 127 -15.62 6.15 -26.61
C THR A 127 -14.77 5.36 -27.64
N LYS A 128 -14.35 4.13 -27.33
CA LYS A 128 -13.70 3.16 -28.26
C LYS A 128 -12.82 3.80 -29.34
N VAL A 129 -11.89 4.68 -28.96
CA VAL A 129 -11.05 5.46 -29.89
C VAL A 129 -9.92 4.62 -30.53
N GLY A 130 -9.77 3.37 -30.11
CA GLY A 130 -8.72 2.47 -30.53
C GLY A 130 -7.56 2.41 -29.54
N SER A 131 -6.60 1.52 -29.80
CA SER A 131 -5.38 1.37 -28.99
C SER A 131 -4.15 1.56 -29.86
N CYS A 132 -3.07 2.04 -29.24
CA CYS A 132 -1.88 2.47 -29.95
C CYS A 132 -0.62 2.14 -29.14
N ILE A 133 0.41 1.65 -29.82
CA ILE A 133 1.75 1.44 -29.25
C ILE A 133 2.72 2.32 -30.01
N GLU A 134 3.50 3.14 -29.32
CA GLU A 134 4.58 3.95 -29.90
C GLU A 134 5.93 3.33 -29.63
N LEU A 135 6.80 3.39 -30.63
CA LEU A 135 8.21 3.06 -30.53
C LEU A 135 9.02 4.23 -31.07
N LEU A 136 9.99 4.70 -30.30
CA LEU A 136 10.94 5.72 -30.72
C LEU A 136 12.15 5.05 -31.36
N SER A 137 12.50 5.43 -32.58
CA SER A 137 13.75 5.00 -33.20
C SER A 137 14.96 5.69 -32.55
N SER A 138 16.16 5.17 -32.81
CA SER A 138 17.41 5.84 -32.44
C SER A 138 17.62 7.21 -33.09
N THR A 139 16.79 7.55 -34.09
CA THR A 139 16.77 8.85 -34.79
C THR A 139 15.65 9.77 -34.29
N SER A 140 15.08 9.48 -33.12
CA SER A 140 13.96 10.23 -32.52
C SER A 140 12.69 10.26 -33.39
N THR A 141 12.52 9.30 -34.29
CA THR A 141 11.29 9.15 -35.09
C THR A 141 10.34 8.21 -34.39
N VAL A 142 9.12 8.66 -34.13
CA VAL A 142 8.07 7.82 -33.54
C VAL A 142 7.38 7.00 -34.63
N TRP A 143 7.30 5.70 -34.38
CA TRP A 143 6.53 4.72 -35.15
C TRP A 143 5.41 4.20 -34.28
N ARG A 144 4.22 4.06 -34.86
CA ARG A 144 3.08 3.50 -34.13
C ARG A 144 2.54 2.22 -34.77
N MET A 145 2.08 1.30 -33.93
CA MET A 145 1.15 0.25 -34.32
C MET A 145 -0.20 0.65 -33.76
N TYR A 146 -1.17 0.86 -34.64
CA TYR A 146 -2.48 1.40 -34.29
C TYR A 146 -3.57 0.45 -34.79
N ILE A 147 -4.61 0.31 -33.98
CA ILE A 147 -5.86 -0.35 -34.35
C ILE A 147 -6.98 0.63 -34.06
N GLY A 148 -7.63 1.11 -35.12
CA GLY A 148 -8.73 2.06 -35.05
C GLY A 148 -10.07 1.40 -34.74
N ALA A 149 -11.06 2.23 -34.39
CA ALA A 149 -12.39 1.80 -33.99
C ALA A 149 -13.12 0.92 -35.03
N SER A 150 -12.77 1.06 -36.31
CA SER A 150 -13.38 0.33 -37.43
C SER A 150 -12.55 -0.87 -37.93
N ASP A 151 -11.34 -1.07 -37.40
CA ASP A 151 -10.39 -2.08 -37.86
C ASP A 151 -10.74 -3.44 -37.25
N THR A 152 -11.69 -4.12 -37.89
CA THR A 152 -12.29 -5.36 -37.36
C THR A 152 -11.90 -6.63 -38.11
N ASN A 153 -11.35 -6.53 -39.33
CA ASN A 153 -11.17 -7.68 -40.23
C ASN A 153 -9.88 -7.70 -41.06
N ASP A 154 -9.03 -6.67 -41.03
CA ASP A 154 -7.89 -6.54 -41.97
C ASP A 154 -6.55 -6.97 -41.34
N ILE A 155 -6.50 -8.20 -40.84
CA ILE A 155 -5.22 -8.83 -40.48
C ILE A 155 -4.69 -9.51 -41.73
N VAL A 156 -3.70 -8.90 -42.39
CA VAL A 156 -2.96 -9.53 -43.49
C VAL A 156 -2.19 -10.73 -42.92
N ALA A 157 -2.83 -11.90 -42.96
CA ALA A 157 -2.23 -13.17 -42.58
C ALA A 157 -1.36 -13.67 -43.74
N VAL A 158 -0.04 -13.62 -43.58
CA VAL A 158 0.90 -14.27 -44.51
C VAL A 158 1.26 -15.65 -43.95
N SER A 159 1.18 -16.70 -44.76
CA SER A 159 1.61 -18.03 -44.34
C SER A 159 3.11 -18.04 -44.07
N GLY A 160 3.52 -18.25 -42.81
CA GLY A 160 4.93 -18.42 -42.47
C GLY A 160 5.45 -19.81 -42.87
N PRO A 161 6.78 -20.01 -42.99
CA PRO A 161 7.40 -21.29 -43.39
C PRO A 161 7.04 -22.50 -42.51
N ARG A 162 6.43 -22.28 -41.33
CA ARG A 162 6.06 -23.31 -40.34
C ARG A 162 4.56 -23.59 -40.25
N GLY A 163 3.75 -23.12 -41.21
CA GLY A 163 2.31 -23.41 -41.23
C GLY A 163 1.48 -22.66 -40.17
N SER A 164 2.01 -21.58 -39.60
CA SER A 164 1.29 -20.67 -38.72
C SER A 164 0.91 -19.39 -39.47
N SER A 165 -0.28 -18.86 -39.21
CA SER A 165 -0.70 -17.54 -39.69
C SER A 165 0.26 -16.48 -39.12
N THR A 166 1.04 -15.83 -39.98
CA THR A 166 1.90 -14.69 -39.58
C THR A 166 1.06 -13.44 -39.62
N VAL A 167 0.97 -12.73 -38.51
CA VAL A 167 0.35 -11.40 -38.45
C VAL A 167 1.39 -10.38 -38.85
N VAL A 168 1.12 -9.58 -39.89
CA VAL A 168 1.95 -8.42 -40.25
C VAL A 168 1.38 -7.20 -39.54
N ALA A 169 2.13 -6.64 -38.60
CA ALA A 169 1.81 -5.32 -38.05
C ALA A 169 2.29 -4.23 -39.01
N LEU A 170 1.37 -3.37 -39.46
CA LEU A 170 1.72 -2.15 -40.20
C LEU A 170 2.08 -1.05 -39.20
N TRP A 171 3.29 -0.50 -39.33
CA TRP A 171 3.73 0.65 -38.56
C TRP A 171 3.72 1.90 -39.44
N GLU A 172 3.16 2.99 -38.91
CA GLU A 172 3.12 4.29 -39.59
C GLU A 172 3.89 5.34 -38.77
N ARG A 173 4.43 6.36 -39.44
CA ARG A 173 5.03 7.51 -38.77
C ARG A 173 3.93 8.40 -38.18
N GLY A 174 4.09 8.81 -36.92
CA GLY A 174 3.15 9.72 -36.25
C GLY A 174 3.17 9.52 -34.74
N SER A 175 2.23 10.13 -34.02
CA SER A 175 2.00 9.88 -32.60
C SER A 175 0.63 9.25 -32.33
N CYS A 176 0.49 8.57 -31.20
CA CYS A 176 -0.82 8.26 -30.61
C CYS A 176 -1.53 9.57 -30.22
N LYS A 177 -2.85 9.53 -30.19
CA LYS A 177 -3.71 10.66 -29.80
C LYS A 177 -4.31 10.40 -28.43
#